data_AF-A0A8C9B1F5-F1
#
_entry.id   AF-A0A8C9B1F5-F1
#
_cell.length_a   1.000
_cell.length_b   1.000
_cell.length_c   1.000
_cell.angle_alpha   90.00
_cell.angle_beta   90.00
_cell.angle_gamma   90.00
#
_symmetry.space_group_name_H-M   'P 1'
#
loop_
_entity.id
_entity.type
_entity.pdbx_description
1 polymer ?
#
loop_
_entity_poly.entity_id
_entity_poly.type
_entity_poly.pdbx_seq_one_letter_code
_entity_poly.pdbx_strand_id
1 'polypeptide(L)'
;MSYYLNSENHLDPGPVYVRENGQLHMVNLALDGVRSSLQKPRPFRLFPKGFSVELCMNREDDTAQKEKTDHFIFTYTREGNLRYSAKSLFNLVLGFISDNVDHIDSLIGFPEQIAEKLFSAAEARQKFTEPGAGLRALQKFTEAYGSLVLCSLCLRNRYLVISEKLEEIKSFRELTCLDLSCCKLGDEHELLEHLTNEALSSVTQLHLKDNCLSDAGVRKMTAPVRVMKRGLENLTLLDLSCNPDITDAGIGYLFSFRKLNCLDISGTGLKDVKAVKHKLQTHIGLVHSKVPLKEFDHSNCKTEGWADQIVLQWERVTSEAVKPRETSEPGTAAQHFYGKRARTEAPVKCHLADAHMNSSEKLQFYKEKAPDCHGPLLKHEALSGQESKKSKKRAFEEPEKEQSNSSQSSKQKYVCLAVEDWDLLNSY
;
A
#
# COMPACT_ATOMS: atom_id res chain seq x y z
N MET A 1 21.55 40.57 78.83
CA MET A 1 20.13 40.98 78.67
C MET A 1 19.31 39.73 78.42
N SER A 2 18.09 39.69 78.96
CA SER A 2 17.27 38.48 79.15
C SER A 2 16.61 37.95 77.89
N TYR A 3 16.70 36.65 77.66
CA TYR A 3 15.73 35.88 76.89
C TYR A 3 15.20 34.75 77.76
N TYR A 4 13.92 34.83 78.12
CA TYR A 4 13.22 33.76 78.83
C TYR A 4 12.80 32.67 77.84
N LEU A 5 12.96 31.42 78.25
CA LEU A 5 12.40 30.25 77.58
C LEU A 5 10.86 30.35 77.57
N ASN A 6 10.25 29.98 76.45
CA ASN A 6 8.85 29.55 76.40
C ASN A 6 8.76 28.24 75.61
N SER A 7 7.84 27.39 76.03
CA SER A 7 7.83 25.95 75.77
C SER A 7 7.44 25.54 74.36
N GLU A 8 7.81 24.30 74.03
CA GLU A 8 7.37 23.55 72.85
C GLU A 8 5.83 23.58 72.71
N ASN A 9 5.36 23.83 71.49
CA ASN A 9 3.99 23.54 71.09
C ASN A 9 4.02 22.37 70.12
N HIS A 10 3.48 21.23 70.53
CA HIS A 10 3.32 20.06 69.67
C HIS A 10 2.50 20.41 68.43
N LEU A 11 3.04 20.10 67.25
CA LEU A 11 2.27 20.09 66.00
C LEU A 11 1.32 18.90 66.04
N ASP A 12 0.05 19.15 66.34
CA ASP A 12 -1.02 18.16 66.34
C ASP A 12 -1.22 17.63 64.90
N PRO A 13 -0.93 16.35 64.60
CA PRO A 13 -1.08 15.80 63.26
C PRO A 13 -2.57 15.68 62.93
N GLY A 14 -3.04 16.50 62.00
CA GLY A 14 -4.44 16.53 61.58
C GLY A 14 -4.98 15.14 61.17
N PRO A 15 -6.31 14.93 61.25
CA PRO A 15 -6.92 13.60 61.19
C PRO A 15 -6.52 12.83 59.93
N VAL A 16 -5.92 11.66 60.15
CA VAL A 16 -5.47 10.75 59.09
C VAL A 16 -6.66 9.93 58.60
N TYR A 17 -6.93 9.97 57.30
CA TYR A 17 -7.97 9.17 56.66
C TYR A 17 -7.34 8.04 55.85
N VAL A 18 -7.84 6.82 56.04
CA VAL A 18 -7.43 5.61 55.32
C VAL A 18 -8.64 5.08 54.55
N ARG A 19 -8.43 4.62 53.32
CA ARG A 19 -9.50 4.13 52.45
C ARG A 19 -9.38 2.62 52.26
N GLU A 20 -10.30 1.87 52.86
CA GLU A 20 -10.37 0.41 52.74
C GLU A 20 -11.68 0.03 52.05
N ASN A 21 -11.62 -0.94 51.11
CA ASN A 21 -12.79 -1.45 50.38
C ASN A 21 -13.69 -0.35 49.77
N GLY A 22 -13.08 0.75 49.31
CA GLY A 22 -13.76 1.89 48.70
C GLY A 22 -14.35 2.92 49.68
N GLN A 23 -14.53 2.58 50.95
CA GLN A 23 -15.02 3.49 52.00
C GLN A 23 -13.87 4.24 52.67
N LEU A 24 -14.10 5.52 53.01
CA LEU A 24 -13.13 6.36 53.71
C LEU A 24 -13.38 6.27 55.22
N HIS A 25 -12.36 5.87 55.97
CA HIS A 25 -12.40 5.79 57.42
C HIS A 25 -11.38 6.75 58.04
N MET A 26 -11.77 7.43 59.12
CA MET A 26 -10.88 8.31 59.87
C MET A 26 -10.20 7.52 60.98
N VAL A 27 -8.87 7.51 61.01
CA VAL A 27 -8.08 6.82 62.03
C VAL A 27 -7.94 7.75 63.24
N ASN A 28 -8.69 7.46 64.30
CA ASN A 28 -8.50 8.12 65.58
C ASN A 28 -7.20 7.61 66.22
N LEU A 29 -6.15 8.43 66.25
CA LEU A 29 -5.07 8.23 67.22
C LEU A 29 -5.63 8.54 68.61
N ALA A 30 -5.96 7.49 69.36
CA ALA A 30 -6.35 7.60 70.76
C ALA A 30 -5.11 7.93 71.62
N LEU A 31 -4.82 9.22 71.77
CA LEU A 31 -4.04 9.70 72.91
C LEU A 31 -4.91 9.60 74.17
N ASP A 32 -4.35 9.01 75.20
CA ASP A 32 -5.11 8.41 76.30
C ASP A 32 -5.80 9.47 77.19
N GLY A 33 -7.03 9.16 77.61
CA GLY A 33 -7.52 9.63 78.91
C GLY A 33 -8.19 11.00 79.07
N VAL A 34 -9.17 11.40 78.25
CA VAL A 34 -10.28 12.28 78.73
C VAL A 34 -11.64 11.82 78.22
N ARG A 35 -12.54 11.42 79.14
CA ARG A 35 -13.97 11.28 78.85
C ARG A 35 -14.62 12.67 78.80
N SER A 36 -15.20 13.06 77.68
CA SER A 36 -16.20 14.13 77.63
C SER A 36 -17.25 13.90 76.53
N SER A 37 -18.33 14.65 76.60
CA SER A 37 -19.65 14.31 76.05
C SER A 37 -19.83 14.55 74.55
N LEU A 38 -20.74 13.72 73.99
CA LEU A 38 -21.49 13.89 72.75
C LEU A 38 -21.54 15.32 72.17
N GLN A 39 -20.67 15.61 71.20
CA GLN A 39 -20.97 16.53 70.10
C GLN A 39 -20.50 15.92 68.79
N LYS A 40 -21.38 15.87 67.77
CA LYS A 40 -20.96 15.53 66.40
C LYS A 40 -19.97 16.61 65.94
N PRO A 41 -18.75 16.26 65.48
CA PRO A 41 -17.83 17.26 64.95
C PRO A 41 -18.47 17.94 63.76
N ARG A 42 -18.47 19.28 63.75
CA ARG A 42 -18.89 20.06 62.58
C ARG A 42 -17.94 19.70 61.42
N PRO A 43 -18.43 19.55 60.18
CA PRO A 43 -17.57 19.25 59.05
C PRO A 43 -16.56 20.40 58.89
N PHE A 44 -15.29 20.10 59.16
CA PHE A 44 -14.19 21.02 58.88
C PHE A 44 -14.18 21.27 57.38
N ARG A 45 -14.48 22.52 56.99
CA ARG A 45 -14.27 22.96 55.61
C ARG A 45 -12.77 23.11 55.45
N LEU A 46 -12.19 22.32 54.53
CA LEU A 46 -10.77 22.44 54.15
C LEU A 46 -10.39 23.85 53.65
N PHE A 47 -11.39 24.65 53.27
CA PHE A 47 -11.20 26.02 52.79
C PHE A 47 -12.23 26.99 53.40
N PRO A 48 -11.86 28.27 53.64
CA PRO A 48 -12.76 29.28 54.17
C PRO A 48 -13.91 29.61 53.21
N LYS A 49 -15.02 30.18 53.74
CA LYS A 49 -16.13 30.69 52.92
C LYS A 49 -15.60 31.77 51.97
N GLY A 50 -15.70 31.52 50.66
CA GLY A 50 -15.17 32.39 49.61
C GLY A 50 -14.09 31.73 48.75
N PHE A 51 -13.56 30.57 49.15
CA PHE A 51 -12.58 29.84 48.35
C PHE A 51 -13.28 28.93 47.32
N SER A 52 -13.17 29.30 46.04
CA SER A 52 -13.50 28.46 44.89
C SER A 52 -12.22 28.02 44.19
N VAL A 53 -12.01 26.72 44.05
CA VAL A 53 -11.00 26.19 43.12
C VAL A 53 -11.66 26.09 41.76
N GLU A 54 -11.39 27.07 40.91
CA GLU A 54 -11.63 26.93 39.47
C GLU A 54 -10.40 26.22 38.88
N LEU A 55 -10.62 25.16 38.11
CA LEU A 55 -9.56 24.56 37.32
C LEU A 55 -9.28 25.51 36.15
N CYS A 56 -8.26 26.37 36.31
CA CYS A 56 -7.82 27.30 35.27
C CYS A 56 -7.33 26.56 34.02
N MET A 57 -8.29 26.19 33.17
CA MET A 57 -8.05 25.84 31.77
C MET A 57 -7.81 27.14 31.02
N ASN A 58 -6.59 27.69 31.16
CA ASN A 58 -6.20 28.93 30.51
C ASN A 58 -6.51 28.85 29.01
N ARG A 59 -7.45 29.69 28.59
CA ARG A 59 -7.61 30.09 27.19
C ARG A 59 -6.62 31.21 26.89
N GLU A 60 -6.41 31.43 25.59
CA GLU A 60 -5.61 32.51 25.00
C GLU A 60 -4.09 32.24 25.00
N ASP A 61 -3.70 31.47 23.97
CA ASP A 61 -2.54 31.63 23.10
C ASP A 61 -1.16 31.94 23.71
N ASP A 62 -0.36 30.88 23.87
CA ASP A 62 1.01 30.90 23.37
C ASP A 62 1.51 29.47 23.04
N THR A 63 2.04 29.27 21.83
CA THR A 63 2.14 27.94 21.19
C THR A 63 3.40 27.13 21.51
N ALA A 64 4.17 27.50 22.55
CA ALA A 64 5.52 26.97 22.78
C ALA A 64 5.70 26.04 23.99
N GLN A 65 4.89 26.15 25.06
CA GLN A 65 5.19 25.50 26.36
C GLN A 65 3.96 24.93 27.08
N LYS A 66 3.28 23.95 26.46
CA LYS A 66 2.55 22.96 27.26
C LYS A 66 3.55 21.97 27.83
N GLU A 67 3.78 22.01 29.15
CA GLU A 67 4.37 20.89 29.87
C GLU A 67 3.49 19.65 29.61
N LYS A 68 3.97 18.74 28.75
CA LYS A 68 3.24 17.52 28.40
C LYS A 68 3.23 16.62 29.63
N THR A 69 2.18 16.71 30.45
CA THR A 69 1.84 15.73 31.52
C THR A 69 1.56 14.32 30.97
N ASP A 70 1.63 14.18 29.65
CA ASP A 70 1.51 12.98 28.82
C ASP A 70 2.65 11.94 29.02
N HIS A 71 3.47 12.08 30.06
CA HIS A 71 4.51 11.10 30.44
C HIS A 71 4.02 10.05 31.45
N PHE A 72 2.83 10.22 32.05
CA PHE A 72 2.26 9.29 33.01
C PHE A 72 1.01 8.60 32.47
N ILE A 73 0.93 7.28 32.65
CA ILE A 73 -0.25 6.46 32.40
C ILE A 73 -0.98 6.28 33.72
N PHE A 74 -2.26 6.63 33.75
CA PHE A 74 -3.12 6.41 34.89
C PHE A 74 -3.94 5.13 34.69
N THR A 75 -3.81 4.18 35.61
CA THR A 75 -4.54 2.91 35.58
C THR A 75 -5.38 2.75 36.84
N TYR A 76 -6.65 2.38 36.68
CA TYR A 76 -7.49 1.99 37.81
C TYR A 76 -7.28 0.51 38.11
N THR A 77 -6.92 0.22 39.35
CA THR A 77 -6.95 -1.15 39.90
C THR A 77 -8.40 -1.64 40.04
N ARG A 78 -8.61 -2.97 40.15
CA ARG A 78 -9.94 -3.55 40.42
C ARG A 78 -10.55 -3.07 41.75
N GLU A 79 -9.73 -2.56 42.66
CA GLU A 79 -10.12 -1.97 43.95
C GLU A 79 -10.52 -0.47 43.84
N GLY A 80 -10.42 0.14 42.65
CA GLY A 80 -10.73 1.56 42.43
C GLY A 80 -9.58 2.52 42.76
N ASN A 81 -8.42 2.04 43.18
CA ASN A 81 -7.23 2.88 43.41
C ASN A 81 -6.57 3.26 42.07
N LEU A 82 -6.24 4.55 41.92
CA LEU A 82 -5.52 5.12 40.78
C LEU A 82 -4.01 4.90 40.94
N ARG A 83 -3.38 4.18 40.01
CA ARG A 83 -1.92 4.02 39.94
C ARG A 83 -1.36 4.82 38.78
N TYR A 84 -0.22 5.48 39.01
CA TYR A 84 0.57 6.14 37.97
C TYR A 84 1.76 5.26 37.58
N SER A 85 2.04 5.16 36.28
CA SER A 85 3.27 4.54 35.75
C SER A 85 3.81 5.40 34.62
N ALA A 86 5.12 5.62 34.56
CA ALA A 86 5.73 6.37 33.47
C ALA A 86 5.57 5.63 32.12
N LYS A 87 5.32 6.37 31.04
CA LYS A 87 5.47 5.84 29.67
C LYS A 87 6.93 5.44 29.45
N SER A 88 7.16 4.38 28.69
CA SER A 88 8.53 3.95 28.35
C SER A 88 9.25 5.04 27.54
N LEU A 89 10.56 5.19 27.76
CA LEU A 89 11.40 6.09 26.96
C LEU A 89 11.24 5.80 25.45
N PHE A 90 11.16 4.51 25.08
CA PHE A 90 10.87 4.07 23.72
C PHE A 90 9.58 4.69 23.16
N ASN A 91 8.46 4.66 23.89
CA ASN A 91 7.19 5.24 23.41
C ASN A 91 7.24 6.77 23.31
N LEU A 92 8.01 7.43 24.20
CA LEU A 92 8.20 8.88 24.15
C LEU A 92 9.05 9.31 22.95
N VAL A 93 10.16 8.61 22.70
CA VAL A 93 11.03 8.82 21.53
C VAL A 93 10.28 8.48 20.24
N LEU A 94 9.58 7.34 20.18
CA LEU A 94 8.75 6.96 19.04
C LEU A 94 7.72 8.05 18.74
N GLY A 95 7.02 8.56 19.76
CA GLY A 95 6.06 9.64 19.61
C GLY A 95 6.67 10.95 19.11
N PHE A 96 7.86 11.32 19.58
CA PHE A 96 8.59 12.50 19.12
C PHE A 96 9.05 12.37 17.66
N ILE A 97 9.59 11.21 17.26
CA ILE A 97 9.97 10.95 15.87
C ILE A 97 8.73 10.92 14.98
N SER A 98 7.61 10.34 15.46
CA SER A 98 6.32 10.34 14.76
C SER A 98 5.72 11.73 14.55
N ASP A 99 6.05 12.71 15.39
CA ASP A 99 5.65 14.12 15.21
C ASP A 99 6.50 14.85 14.15
N ASN A 100 7.71 14.36 13.84
CA ASN A 100 8.74 15.02 13.02
C ASN A 100 9.27 14.10 11.89
N VAL A 101 8.42 13.25 11.33
CA VAL A 101 8.80 12.21 10.34
C VAL A 101 9.40 12.82 9.06
N ASP A 102 8.98 14.02 8.70
CA ASP A 102 9.48 14.75 7.54
C ASP A 102 10.92 15.27 7.70
N HIS A 103 11.47 15.23 8.92
CA HIS A 103 12.88 15.53 9.23
C HIS A 103 13.77 14.28 9.28
N ILE A 104 13.24 13.09 8.98
CA ILE A 104 14.04 11.86 8.90
C ILE A 104 14.80 11.82 7.58
N ASP A 105 16.13 11.78 7.66
CA ASP A 105 17.00 11.74 6.49
C ASP A 105 16.97 10.38 5.78
N SER A 106 17.09 9.27 6.51
CA SER A 106 16.97 7.92 5.96
C SER A 106 16.51 6.90 7.00
N LEU A 107 15.79 5.88 6.53
CA LEU A 107 15.39 4.69 7.29
C LEU A 107 16.07 3.41 6.77
N ILE A 108 17.00 3.53 5.80
CA ILE A 108 17.69 2.38 5.21
C ILE A 108 18.53 1.67 6.28
N GLY A 109 18.32 0.36 6.43
CA GLY A 109 18.97 -0.46 7.46
C GLY A 109 18.40 -0.31 8.88
N PHE A 110 17.34 0.48 9.07
CA PHE A 110 16.66 0.61 10.36
C PHE A 110 15.63 -0.53 10.55
N PRO A 111 15.53 -1.18 11.73
CA PRO A 111 14.75 -2.41 11.91
C PRO A 111 13.26 -2.29 11.57
N GLU A 112 12.78 -3.20 10.72
CA GLU A 112 11.40 -3.26 10.20
C GLU A 112 10.34 -3.20 11.30
N GLN A 113 10.52 -3.94 12.41
CA GLN A 113 9.53 -4.02 13.51
C GLN A 113 9.44 -2.73 14.34
N ILE A 114 10.42 -1.83 14.20
CA ILE A 114 10.40 -0.49 14.80
C ILE A 114 9.86 0.51 13.77
N ALA A 115 10.21 0.34 12.50
CA ALA A 115 9.69 1.14 11.39
C ALA A 115 8.18 1.01 11.21
N GLU A 116 7.63 -0.21 11.27
CA GLU A 116 6.19 -0.49 11.27
C GLU A 116 5.48 0.30 12.38
N LYS A 117 6.02 0.25 13.61
CA LYS A 117 5.48 0.98 14.77
C LYS A 117 5.58 2.49 14.60
N LEU A 118 6.66 2.98 13.97
CA LEU A 118 6.83 4.40 13.67
C LEU A 118 5.82 4.85 12.60
N PHE A 119 5.62 4.04 11.56
CA PHE A 119 4.65 4.27 10.51
C PHE A 119 3.23 4.32 11.08
N SER A 120 2.83 3.31 11.86
CA SER A 120 1.52 3.30 12.56
C SER A 120 1.35 4.49 13.50
N ALA A 121 2.40 4.89 14.22
CA ALA A 121 2.34 6.03 15.14
C ALA A 121 2.27 7.39 14.39
N ALA A 122 2.85 7.50 13.20
CA ALA A 122 2.74 8.66 12.32
C ALA A 122 1.37 8.75 11.62
N GLU A 123 0.82 7.61 11.21
CA GLU A 123 -0.52 7.46 10.63
C GLU A 123 -1.62 7.79 11.65
N ALA A 124 -1.49 7.30 12.89
CA ALA A 124 -2.36 7.67 14.01
C ALA A 124 -2.28 9.17 14.37
N ARG A 125 -1.20 9.87 13.96
CA ARG A 125 -1.02 11.33 14.09
C ARG A 125 -1.37 12.10 12.81
N GLN A 126 -1.90 11.42 11.78
CA GLN A 126 -2.32 11.99 10.49
C GLN A 126 -1.19 12.67 9.70
N LYS A 127 0.08 12.31 9.93
CA LYS A 127 1.22 12.94 9.27
C LYS A 127 1.32 12.68 7.77
N PHE A 128 0.79 11.55 7.29
CA PHE A 128 0.69 11.26 5.86
C PHE A 128 -0.42 12.05 5.14
N THR A 129 -1.31 12.71 5.89
CA THR A 129 -2.39 13.55 5.36
C THR A 129 -1.93 15.01 5.13
N GLU A 130 -0.82 15.43 5.75
CA GLU A 130 -0.26 16.78 5.60
C GLU A 130 0.31 17.00 4.17
N PRO A 131 -0.16 18.02 3.41
CA PRO A 131 0.30 18.25 2.03
C PRO A 131 1.82 18.45 1.93
N GLY A 132 2.46 17.70 1.02
CA GLY A 132 3.92 17.75 0.79
C GLY A 132 4.76 17.08 1.88
N ALA A 133 4.53 17.40 3.16
CA ALA A 133 5.22 16.75 4.28
C ALA A 133 4.91 15.25 4.34
N GLY A 134 3.64 14.86 4.19
CA GLY A 134 3.19 13.47 4.14
C GLY A 134 3.73 12.69 2.94
N LEU A 135 3.86 13.33 1.77
CA LEU A 135 4.48 12.72 0.59
C LEU A 135 5.97 12.44 0.82
N ARG A 136 6.72 13.41 1.37
CA ARG A 136 8.15 13.20 1.70
C ARG A 136 8.32 12.11 2.74
N ALA A 137 7.48 12.10 3.79
CA ALA A 137 7.47 11.05 4.80
C ALA A 137 7.22 9.66 4.16
N LEU A 138 6.18 9.54 3.33
CA LEU A 138 5.85 8.29 2.64
C LEU A 138 6.99 7.81 1.75
N GLN A 139 7.62 8.70 0.98
CA GLN A 139 8.80 8.41 0.16
C GLN A 139 9.95 7.81 0.96
N LYS A 140 10.25 8.33 2.17
CA LYS A 140 11.30 7.76 3.04
C LYS A 140 11.01 6.32 3.47
N PHE A 141 9.74 5.98 3.71
CA PHE A 141 9.37 4.59 4.01
C PHE A 141 9.40 3.71 2.76
N THR A 142 8.84 4.15 1.62
CA THR A 142 8.83 3.33 0.39
C THR A 142 10.22 3.12 -0.19
N GLU A 143 11.15 4.04 0.05
CA GLU A 143 12.56 3.90 -0.31
C GLU A 143 13.33 2.91 0.58
N ALA A 144 13.02 2.85 1.87
CA ALA A 144 13.72 1.98 2.82
C ALA A 144 13.13 0.56 2.92
N TYR A 145 11.82 0.40 2.69
CA TYR A 145 11.09 -0.84 2.98
C TYR A 145 10.24 -1.38 1.81
N GLY A 146 10.10 -0.61 0.71
CA GLY A 146 9.43 -1.03 -0.53
C GLY A 146 8.14 -1.82 -0.30
N SER A 147 8.21 -3.10 -0.63
CA SER A 147 7.10 -4.07 -0.54
C SER A 147 6.47 -4.24 0.85
N LEU A 148 7.16 -3.93 1.97
CA LEU A 148 6.57 -3.97 3.31
C LEU A 148 5.59 -2.79 3.55
N VAL A 149 5.85 -1.64 2.94
CA VAL A 149 4.94 -0.48 3.01
C VAL A 149 3.67 -0.80 2.25
N LEU A 150 3.81 -1.37 1.05
CA LEU A 150 2.70 -1.80 0.22
C LEU A 150 3.18 -2.86 -0.79
N CYS A 151 2.65 -4.08 -0.69
CA CYS A 151 2.93 -5.16 -1.65
C CYS A 151 1.81 -5.36 -2.67
N SER A 152 0.58 -5.00 -2.30
CA SER A 152 -0.61 -5.03 -3.16
C SER A 152 -1.39 -3.73 -3.02
N LEU A 153 -1.84 -3.15 -4.13
CA LEU A 153 -2.64 -1.93 -4.16
C LEU A 153 -3.91 -2.15 -4.99
N CYS A 154 -5.07 -2.11 -4.33
CA CYS A 154 -6.38 -2.17 -4.97
C CYS A 154 -6.99 -0.77 -5.01
N LEU A 155 -7.19 -0.23 -6.21
CA LEU A 155 -7.85 1.06 -6.47
C LEU A 155 -9.08 0.91 -7.36
N ARG A 156 -9.68 -0.28 -7.42
CA ARG A 156 -10.82 -0.58 -8.29
C ARG A 156 -11.98 0.40 -8.11
N ASN A 157 -12.37 1.07 -9.20
CA ASN A 157 -13.40 2.12 -9.24
C ASN A 157 -13.09 3.37 -8.37
N ARG A 158 -11.80 3.62 -8.04
CA ARG A 158 -11.34 4.75 -7.19
C ARG A 158 -10.66 5.85 -8.01
N TYR A 159 -11.23 6.21 -9.15
CA TYR A 159 -10.65 7.21 -10.07
C TYR A 159 -10.39 8.58 -9.41
N LEU A 160 -11.20 8.99 -8.42
CA LEU A 160 -10.98 10.22 -7.65
C LEU A 160 -9.73 10.17 -6.77
N VAL A 161 -9.51 9.04 -6.08
CA VAL A 161 -8.28 8.81 -5.30
C VAL A 161 -7.07 8.86 -6.22
N ILE A 162 -7.16 8.26 -7.41
CA ILE A 162 -6.10 8.33 -8.42
C ILE A 162 -5.82 9.78 -8.84
N SER A 163 -6.84 10.61 -9.07
CA SER A 163 -6.64 12.01 -9.47
C SER A 163 -6.12 12.92 -8.35
N GLU A 164 -6.52 12.70 -7.09
CA GLU A 164 -6.11 13.54 -5.96
C GLU A 164 -4.78 13.09 -5.31
N LYS A 165 -4.43 11.80 -5.42
CA LYS A 165 -3.29 11.17 -4.75
C LYS A 165 -2.30 10.54 -5.73
N LEU A 166 -2.22 11.11 -6.94
CA LEU A 166 -1.36 10.62 -8.01
C LEU A 166 0.13 10.56 -7.60
N GLU A 167 0.65 11.58 -6.94
CA GLU A 167 2.06 11.64 -6.53
C GLU A 167 2.37 10.70 -5.36
N GLU A 168 1.45 10.54 -4.41
CA GLU A 168 1.56 9.53 -3.36
C GLU A 168 1.50 8.11 -3.95
N ILE A 169 0.63 7.84 -4.93
CA ILE A 169 0.57 6.55 -5.64
C ILE A 169 1.87 6.28 -6.42
N LYS A 170 2.42 7.30 -7.10
CA LYS A 170 3.72 7.23 -7.79
C LYS A 170 4.91 7.02 -6.83
N SER A 171 4.73 7.18 -5.52
CA SER A 171 5.79 6.98 -4.52
C SER A 171 5.98 5.52 -4.10
N PHE A 172 4.98 4.65 -4.32
CA PHE A 172 5.07 3.23 -3.98
C PHE A 172 6.09 2.51 -4.87
N ARG A 173 6.93 1.69 -4.24
CA ARG A 173 7.97 0.89 -4.89
C ARG A 173 7.73 -0.59 -4.59
N GLU A 174 8.20 -1.46 -5.48
CA GLU A 174 8.16 -2.92 -5.30
C GLU A 174 6.75 -3.54 -5.16
N LEU A 175 5.70 -2.85 -5.66
CA LEU A 175 4.36 -3.43 -5.75
C LEU A 175 4.40 -4.73 -6.56
N THR A 176 3.75 -5.77 -6.05
CA THR A 176 3.64 -7.09 -6.68
C THR A 176 2.31 -7.27 -7.41
N CYS A 177 1.25 -6.65 -6.88
CA CYS A 177 -0.10 -6.63 -7.44
C CYS A 177 -0.64 -5.19 -7.49
N LEU A 178 -1.24 -4.82 -8.61
CA LEU A 178 -1.85 -3.51 -8.82
C LEU A 178 -3.18 -3.65 -9.57
N ASP A 179 -4.29 -3.36 -8.88
CA ASP A 179 -5.64 -3.35 -9.46
C ASP A 179 -6.13 -1.91 -9.66
N LEU A 180 -6.24 -1.52 -10.92
CA LEU A 180 -6.74 -0.23 -11.39
C LEU A 180 -8.06 -0.40 -12.16
N SER A 181 -8.81 -1.49 -11.94
CA SER A 181 -10.02 -1.82 -12.70
C SER A 181 -11.12 -0.75 -12.55
N CYS A 182 -11.87 -0.46 -13.61
CA CYS A 182 -12.96 0.53 -13.63
C CYS A 182 -12.52 1.98 -13.28
N CYS A 183 -11.25 2.32 -13.48
CA CYS A 183 -10.72 3.66 -13.15
C CYS A 183 -10.75 4.66 -14.31
N LYS A 184 -11.15 4.25 -15.52
CA LYS A 184 -11.36 5.14 -16.69
C LYS A 184 -10.14 6.00 -17.04
N LEU A 185 -8.93 5.45 -16.88
CA LEU A 185 -7.67 6.16 -17.08
C LEU A 185 -7.56 6.78 -18.49
N GLY A 186 -7.87 6.00 -19.53
CA GLY A 186 -7.60 6.35 -20.92
C GLY A 186 -6.11 6.30 -21.29
N ASP A 187 -5.81 6.35 -22.59
CA ASP A 187 -4.45 6.11 -23.13
C ASP A 187 -3.39 7.14 -22.69
N GLU A 188 -3.80 8.36 -22.32
CA GLU A 188 -2.89 9.45 -21.98
C GLU A 188 -2.71 9.70 -20.48
N HIS A 189 -3.28 8.86 -19.61
CA HIS A 189 -3.10 9.01 -18.17
C HIS A 189 -1.63 8.80 -17.75
N GLU A 190 -1.09 9.69 -16.92
CA GLU A 190 0.29 9.65 -16.44
C GLU A 190 0.66 8.33 -15.73
N LEU A 191 -0.31 7.70 -15.05
CA LEU A 191 -0.12 6.36 -14.47
C LEU A 191 0.32 5.32 -15.51
N LEU A 192 -0.14 5.36 -16.76
CA LEU A 192 0.27 4.36 -17.77
C LEU A 192 1.75 4.47 -18.14
N GLU A 193 2.32 5.68 -18.05
CA GLU A 193 3.76 5.89 -18.17
C GLU A 193 4.47 5.42 -16.91
N HIS A 194 3.95 5.77 -15.73
CA HIS A 194 4.51 5.34 -14.44
C HIS A 194 4.52 3.81 -14.24
N LEU A 195 3.52 3.08 -14.75
CA LEU A 195 3.48 1.60 -14.79
C LEU A 195 4.74 0.98 -15.42
N THR A 196 5.43 1.72 -16.29
CA THR A 196 6.63 1.26 -17.00
C THR A 196 7.93 1.71 -16.36
N ASN A 197 7.86 2.47 -15.26
CA ASN A 197 9.02 2.92 -14.49
C ASN A 197 9.65 1.78 -13.68
N GLU A 198 10.93 1.93 -13.35
CA GLU A 198 11.72 0.91 -12.64
C GLU A 198 11.17 0.64 -11.22
N ALA A 199 10.53 1.62 -10.59
CA ALA A 199 9.84 1.48 -9.30
C ALA A 199 8.74 0.39 -9.29
N LEU A 200 8.12 0.12 -10.44
CA LEU A 200 7.06 -0.87 -10.62
C LEU A 200 7.51 -2.11 -11.42
N SER A 201 8.82 -2.30 -11.60
CA SER A 201 9.41 -3.48 -12.25
C SER A 201 9.11 -4.81 -11.53
N SER A 202 8.69 -4.75 -10.27
CA SER A 202 8.27 -5.90 -9.45
C SER A 202 6.81 -6.34 -9.68
N VAL A 203 6.02 -5.58 -10.44
CA VAL A 203 4.59 -5.90 -10.65
C VAL A 203 4.46 -7.20 -11.44
N THR A 204 3.85 -8.20 -10.80
CA THR A 204 3.58 -9.53 -11.38
C THR A 204 2.12 -9.71 -11.77
N GLN A 205 1.21 -8.93 -11.17
CA GLN A 205 -0.23 -8.96 -11.44
C GLN A 205 -0.72 -7.52 -11.69
N LEU A 206 -1.32 -7.28 -12.85
CA LEU A 206 -1.84 -5.97 -13.24
C LEU A 206 -3.27 -6.11 -13.77
N HIS A 207 -4.22 -5.46 -13.09
CA HIS A 207 -5.61 -5.41 -13.53
C HIS A 207 -5.95 -4.03 -14.05
N LEU A 208 -6.28 -3.97 -15.34
CA LEU A 208 -6.64 -2.76 -16.10
C LEU A 208 -8.01 -2.92 -16.78
N LYS A 209 -8.87 -3.79 -16.24
CA LYS A 209 -10.25 -3.97 -16.71
C LYS A 209 -11.00 -2.64 -16.78
N ASP A 210 -11.74 -2.39 -17.86
CA ASP A 210 -12.63 -1.22 -18.01
C ASP A 210 -11.93 0.13 -17.69
N ASN A 211 -10.87 0.44 -18.45
CA ASN A 211 -10.10 1.67 -18.30
C ASN A 211 -10.13 2.60 -19.51
N CYS A 212 -11.02 2.34 -20.47
CA CYS A 212 -11.11 3.07 -21.74
C CYS A 212 -9.77 3.07 -22.52
N LEU A 213 -9.02 1.96 -22.46
CA LEU A 213 -7.76 1.78 -23.17
C LEU A 213 -8.02 1.36 -24.62
N SER A 214 -7.19 1.85 -25.54
CA SER A 214 -7.14 1.43 -26.94
C SER A 214 -5.81 0.73 -27.28
N ASP A 215 -5.67 0.33 -28.54
CA ASP A 215 -4.39 -0.10 -29.12
C ASP A 215 -3.23 0.90 -28.85
N ALA A 216 -3.51 2.19 -28.68
CA ALA A 216 -2.50 3.20 -28.36
C ALA A 216 -1.99 3.09 -26.91
N GLY A 217 -2.88 2.97 -25.92
CA GLY A 217 -2.51 2.77 -24.52
C GLY A 217 -1.75 1.46 -24.30
N VAL A 218 -2.21 0.36 -24.93
CA VAL A 218 -1.48 -0.92 -24.91
C VAL A 218 -0.09 -0.79 -25.57
N ARG A 219 0.03 -0.06 -26.68
CA ARG A 219 1.33 0.21 -27.33
C ARG A 219 2.25 1.05 -26.44
N LYS A 220 1.72 2.03 -25.69
CA LYS A 220 2.46 2.91 -24.77
C LYS A 220 2.99 2.10 -23.58
N MET A 221 2.11 1.38 -22.88
CA MET A 221 2.45 0.52 -21.74
C MET A 221 3.47 -0.60 -22.11
N THR A 222 3.38 -1.15 -23.32
CA THR A 222 4.33 -2.20 -23.79
C THR A 222 5.63 -1.65 -24.38
N ALA A 223 5.74 -0.33 -24.66
CA ALA A 223 6.89 0.21 -25.38
C ALA A 223 8.23 0.04 -24.65
N PRO A 224 8.35 0.29 -23.33
CA PRO A 224 9.62 0.10 -22.63
C PRO A 224 10.06 -1.36 -22.55
N VAL A 225 9.13 -2.30 -22.40
CA VAL A 225 9.44 -3.75 -22.44
C VAL A 225 9.89 -4.17 -23.85
N ARG A 226 9.26 -3.63 -24.90
CA ARG A 226 9.59 -3.93 -26.31
C ARG A 226 10.92 -3.34 -26.78
N VAL A 227 11.23 -2.10 -26.39
CA VAL A 227 12.36 -1.33 -26.93
C VAL A 227 13.57 -1.35 -25.99
N MET A 228 13.34 -1.21 -24.69
CA MET A 228 14.38 -1.01 -23.67
C MET A 228 14.57 -2.24 -22.75
N LYS A 229 13.69 -3.26 -22.84
CA LYS A 229 13.65 -4.44 -21.96
C LYS A 229 13.60 -4.07 -20.47
N ARG A 230 12.76 -3.10 -20.12
CA ARG A 230 12.55 -2.65 -18.73
C ARG A 230 11.07 -2.34 -18.44
N GLY A 231 10.73 -2.16 -17.17
CA GLY A 231 9.36 -1.97 -16.69
C GLY A 231 8.69 -3.31 -16.39
N LEU A 232 7.49 -3.54 -16.94
CA LEU A 232 6.62 -4.70 -16.70
C LEU A 232 7.14 -6.04 -17.31
N GLU A 233 8.43 -6.31 -17.26
CA GLU A 233 9.02 -7.56 -17.78
C GLU A 233 8.71 -8.79 -16.91
N ASN A 234 8.36 -8.58 -15.64
CA ASN A 234 8.01 -9.62 -14.66
C ASN A 234 6.51 -9.95 -14.62
N LEU A 235 5.72 -9.35 -15.51
CA LEU A 235 4.28 -9.52 -15.51
C LEU A 235 3.86 -10.96 -15.83
N THR A 236 3.14 -11.57 -14.89
CA THR A 236 2.62 -12.95 -14.98
C THR A 236 1.12 -12.99 -15.21
N LEU A 237 0.38 -11.97 -14.78
CA LEU A 237 -1.06 -11.84 -14.94
C LEU A 237 -1.40 -10.44 -15.46
N LEU A 238 -2.21 -10.39 -16.52
CA LEU A 238 -2.73 -9.15 -17.09
C LEU A 238 -4.23 -9.28 -17.36
N ASP A 239 -5.04 -8.40 -16.77
CA ASP A 239 -6.46 -8.24 -17.10
C ASP A 239 -6.65 -6.95 -17.91
N LEU A 240 -7.04 -7.08 -19.18
CA LEU A 240 -7.42 -5.98 -20.08
C LEU A 240 -8.90 -6.07 -20.47
N SER A 241 -9.70 -6.86 -19.75
CA SER A 241 -11.11 -7.10 -20.09
C SER A 241 -11.93 -5.81 -20.09
N CYS A 242 -13.05 -5.81 -20.84
CA CYS A 242 -13.97 -4.68 -20.96
C CYS A 242 -13.33 -3.37 -21.49
N ASN A 243 -12.22 -3.44 -22.22
CA ASN A 243 -11.66 -2.31 -22.98
C ASN A 243 -12.01 -2.49 -24.48
N PRO A 244 -13.14 -1.96 -24.96
CA PRO A 244 -13.67 -2.28 -26.29
C PRO A 244 -12.82 -1.72 -27.45
N ASP A 245 -11.98 -0.71 -27.20
CA ASP A 245 -11.14 -0.09 -28.24
C ASP A 245 -9.77 -0.79 -28.42
N ILE A 246 -9.52 -1.88 -27.69
CA ILE A 246 -8.39 -2.81 -27.95
C ILE A 246 -8.79 -3.79 -29.04
N THR A 247 -8.04 -3.82 -30.14
CA THR A 247 -8.27 -4.67 -31.32
C THR A 247 -7.21 -5.76 -31.47
N ASP A 248 -7.37 -6.61 -32.49
CA ASP A 248 -6.39 -7.62 -32.91
C ASP A 248 -4.95 -7.06 -33.08
N ALA A 249 -4.82 -5.76 -33.37
CA ALA A 249 -3.53 -5.08 -33.49
C ALA A 249 -2.92 -4.74 -32.10
N GLY A 250 -3.72 -4.27 -31.14
CA GLY A 250 -3.30 -4.02 -29.76
C GLY A 250 -2.79 -5.28 -29.06
N ILE A 251 -3.50 -6.41 -29.24
CA ILE A 251 -3.06 -7.71 -28.72
C ILE A 251 -1.68 -8.11 -29.28
N GLY A 252 -1.35 -7.70 -30.50
CA GLY A 252 -0.03 -7.93 -31.11
C GLY A 252 1.14 -7.33 -30.33
N TYR A 253 0.92 -6.26 -29.54
CA TYR A 253 1.96 -5.67 -28.70
C TYR A 253 2.24 -6.47 -27.43
N LEU A 254 1.28 -7.28 -26.95
CA LEU A 254 1.42 -8.07 -25.72
C LEU A 254 2.45 -9.22 -25.85
N PHE A 255 2.85 -9.59 -27.08
CA PHE A 255 3.81 -10.66 -27.32
C PHE A 255 5.24 -10.40 -26.77
N SER A 256 5.51 -9.19 -26.26
CA SER A 256 6.73 -8.88 -25.51
C SER A 256 6.75 -9.46 -24.09
N PHE A 257 5.59 -9.72 -23.47
CA PHE A 257 5.50 -10.23 -22.10
C PHE A 257 5.80 -11.74 -22.04
N ARG A 258 7.09 -12.10 -22.07
CA ARG A 258 7.53 -13.52 -22.12
C ARG A 258 7.20 -14.34 -20.87
N LYS A 259 7.05 -13.67 -19.72
CA LYS A 259 6.70 -14.28 -18.42
C LYS A 259 5.18 -14.33 -18.16
N LEU A 260 4.36 -13.84 -19.09
CA LEU A 260 2.90 -13.83 -18.95
C LEU A 260 2.36 -15.26 -18.92
N ASN A 261 1.65 -15.58 -17.85
CA ASN A 261 1.04 -16.87 -17.58
C ASN A 261 -0.49 -16.81 -17.65
N CYS A 262 -1.11 -15.66 -17.36
CA CYS A 262 -2.55 -15.45 -17.42
C CYS A 262 -2.88 -14.14 -18.16
N LEU A 263 -3.85 -14.18 -19.08
CA LEU A 263 -4.35 -13.00 -19.80
C LEU A 263 -5.89 -13.03 -19.91
N ASP A 264 -6.56 -11.96 -19.51
CA ASP A 264 -7.99 -11.74 -19.81
C ASP A 264 -8.15 -10.60 -20.82
N ILE A 265 -8.82 -10.89 -21.93
CA ILE A 265 -9.19 -9.94 -22.99
C ILE A 265 -10.69 -10.04 -23.35
N SER A 266 -11.51 -10.55 -22.43
CA SER A 266 -12.97 -10.63 -22.57
C SER A 266 -13.57 -9.24 -22.80
N GLY A 267 -14.48 -9.08 -23.76
CA GLY A 267 -15.10 -7.78 -24.04
C GLY A 267 -14.17 -6.72 -24.65
N THR A 268 -13.07 -7.13 -25.27
CA THR A 268 -12.25 -6.29 -26.17
C THR A 268 -12.79 -6.31 -27.60
N GLY A 269 -12.46 -5.31 -28.43
CA GLY A 269 -12.95 -5.11 -29.80
C GLY A 269 -12.30 -5.99 -30.87
N LEU A 270 -12.10 -7.28 -30.56
CA LEU A 270 -11.47 -8.23 -31.49
C LEU A 270 -12.37 -8.53 -32.69
N LYS A 271 -11.75 -8.65 -33.87
CA LYS A 271 -12.44 -8.98 -35.12
C LYS A 271 -12.23 -10.44 -35.51
N ASP A 272 -10.99 -10.92 -35.43
CA ASP A 272 -10.66 -12.33 -35.65
C ASP A 272 -10.16 -13.00 -34.35
N VAL A 273 -11.11 -13.34 -33.50
CA VAL A 273 -10.88 -14.10 -32.25
C VAL A 273 -10.12 -15.41 -32.50
N LYS A 274 -10.31 -16.08 -33.65
CA LYS A 274 -9.62 -17.35 -33.96
C LYS A 274 -8.14 -17.12 -34.28
N ALA A 275 -7.83 -16.12 -35.11
CA ALA A 275 -6.45 -15.73 -35.38
C ALA A 275 -5.75 -15.20 -34.11
N VAL A 276 -6.45 -14.46 -33.25
CA VAL A 276 -5.91 -14.00 -31.96
C VAL A 276 -5.60 -15.19 -31.04
N LYS A 277 -6.53 -16.14 -30.87
CA LYS A 277 -6.29 -17.38 -30.09
C LYS A 277 -5.05 -18.13 -30.60
N HIS A 278 -4.92 -18.30 -31.92
CA HIS A 278 -3.75 -18.94 -32.53
C HIS A 278 -2.45 -18.16 -32.28
N LYS A 279 -2.44 -16.84 -32.48
CA LYS A 279 -1.26 -15.99 -32.26
C LYS A 279 -0.78 -16.00 -30.80
N LEU A 280 -1.71 -15.97 -29.83
CA LEU A 280 -1.39 -16.06 -28.40
C LEU A 280 -0.72 -17.40 -28.08
N GLN A 281 -1.24 -18.50 -28.63
CA GLN A 281 -0.65 -19.83 -28.49
C GLN A 281 0.75 -19.90 -29.14
N THR A 282 0.95 -19.37 -30.35
CA THR A 282 2.24 -19.48 -31.05
C THR A 282 3.33 -18.53 -30.53
N HIS A 283 2.99 -17.33 -30.07
CA HIS A 283 3.99 -16.32 -29.68
C HIS A 283 4.35 -16.33 -28.19
N ILE A 284 3.42 -16.69 -27.31
CA ILE A 284 3.61 -16.67 -25.84
C ILE A 284 3.16 -17.94 -25.12
N GLY A 285 2.59 -18.92 -25.84
CA GLY A 285 2.22 -20.23 -25.28
C GLY A 285 0.93 -20.22 -24.46
N LEU A 286 0.07 -19.22 -24.66
CA LEU A 286 -1.20 -19.10 -23.92
C LEU A 286 -2.34 -19.83 -24.64
N VAL A 287 -3.07 -20.65 -23.88
CA VAL A 287 -4.21 -21.47 -24.33
C VAL A 287 -5.51 -20.87 -23.81
N HIS A 288 -6.57 -20.86 -24.63
CA HIS A 288 -7.89 -20.36 -24.24
C HIS A 288 -8.54 -21.30 -23.21
N SER A 289 -8.94 -20.75 -22.05
CA SER A 289 -9.66 -21.49 -21.03
C SER A 289 -11.14 -21.62 -21.36
N LYS A 290 -11.70 -22.82 -21.15
CA LYS A 290 -13.15 -23.09 -21.23
C LYS A 290 -13.90 -22.74 -19.95
N VAL A 291 -13.19 -22.58 -18.84
CA VAL A 291 -13.73 -22.32 -17.50
C VAL A 291 -13.17 -20.98 -17.00
N PRO A 292 -13.96 -20.13 -16.33
CA PRO A 292 -13.43 -18.92 -15.72
C PRO A 292 -12.25 -19.23 -14.80
N LEU A 293 -11.12 -18.56 -15.03
CA LEU A 293 -9.91 -18.69 -14.22
C LEU A 293 -10.09 -17.94 -12.90
N LYS A 294 -9.66 -18.56 -11.79
CA LYS A 294 -9.80 -17.99 -10.43
C LYS A 294 -8.84 -16.82 -10.21
N GLU A 295 -7.79 -16.78 -11.00
CA GLU A 295 -6.78 -15.74 -11.08
C GLU A 295 -7.39 -14.36 -11.46
N PHE A 296 -8.53 -14.34 -12.15
CA PHE A 296 -9.29 -13.12 -12.47
C PHE A 296 -10.51 -12.91 -11.55
N ASP A 297 -10.63 -13.65 -10.45
CA ASP A 297 -11.63 -13.40 -9.43
C ASP A 297 -11.14 -12.29 -8.48
N HIS A 298 -11.68 -11.10 -8.66
CA HIS A 298 -11.36 -9.91 -7.84
C HIS A 298 -11.73 -10.05 -6.35
N SER A 299 -12.33 -11.16 -5.89
CA SER A 299 -12.62 -11.42 -4.47
C SER A 299 -11.38 -11.39 -3.56
N ASN A 300 -10.20 -11.65 -4.12
CA ASN A 300 -8.93 -11.66 -3.39
C ASN A 300 -8.11 -10.36 -3.57
N CYS A 301 -8.53 -9.45 -4.47
CA CYS A 301 -7.81 -8.20 -4.74
C CYS A 301 -8.02 -7.20 -3.58
N LYS A 302 -7.04 -7.13 -2.67
CA LYS A 302 -7.01 -6.23 -1.53
C LYS A 302 -5.74 -5.40 -1.53
N THR A 303 -5.78 -4.26 -0.85
CA THR A 303 -4.58 -3.50 -0.51
C THR A 303 -3.90 -4.19 0.67
N GLU A 304 -2.59 -4.43 0.58
CA GLU A 304 -1.82 -5.18 1.58
C GLU A 304 -0.47 -4.52 1.84
N GLY A 305 -0.15 -4.28 3.11
CA GLY A 305 1.04 -3.56 3.60
C GLY A 305 0.68 -2.52 4.65
N TRP A 306 1.68 -1.87 5.24
CA TRP A 306 1.46 -0.84 6.27
C TRP A 306 0.58 0.32 5.80
N ALA A 307 0.63 0.67 4.51
CA ALA A 307 -0.12 1.79 3.93
C ALA A 307 -1.61 1.50 3.62
N ASP A 308 -2.14 0.30 3.86
CA ASP A 308 -3.56 -0.02 3.63
C ASP A 308 -4.50 0.99 4.31
N GLN A 309 -4.25 1.28 5.59
CA GLN A 309 -5.04 2.24 6.37
C GLN A 309 -4.96 3.68 5.81
N ILE A 310 -3.85 4.07 5.18
CA ILE A 310 -3.71 5.39 4.52
C ILE A 310 -4.56 5.43 3.25
N VAL A 311 -4.56 4.36 2.44
CA VAL A 311 -5.43 4.26 1.25
C VAL A 311 -6.91 4.32 1.66
N LEU A 312 -7.28 3.61 2.74
CA LEU A 312 -8.63 3.68 3.33
C LEU A 312 -8.99 5.07 3.88
N GLN A 313 -8.02 5.92 4.21
CA GLN A 313 -8.26 7.32 4.61
C GLN A 313 -8.47 8.22 3.38
N TRP A 314 -7.66 8.06 2.33
CA TRP A 314 -7.86 8.78 1.06
C TRP A 314 -9.25 8.53 0.48
N GLU A 315 -9.76 7.30 0.55
CA GLU A 315 -11.13 6.97 0.16
C GLU A 315 -12.19 7.69 0.99
N ARG A 316 -12.02 7.81 2.30
CA ARG A 316 -12.98 8.51 3.17
C ARG A 316 -13.01 10.00 2.85
N VAL A 317 -11.84 10.62 2.73
CA VAL A 317 -11.70 12.06 2.42
C VAL A 317 -12.31 12.38 1.04
N THR A 318 -11.98 11.61 0.00
CA THR A 318 -12.58 11.78 -1.34
C THR A 318 -14.09 11.53 -1.32
N SER A 319 -14.57 10.48 -0.63
CA SER A 319 -16.01 10.19 -0.52
C SER A 319 -16.78 11.25 0.26
N GLU A 320 -16.16 11.89 1.26
CA GLU A 320 -16.75 13.00 2.01
C GLU A 320 -16.76 14.30 1.20
N ALA A 321 -15.75 14.54 0.35
CA ALA A 321 -15.73 15.67 -0.58
C ALA A 321 -16.80 15.54 -1.69
N VAL A 322 -17.16 14.31 -2.08
CA VAL A 322 -18.21 14.03 -3.10
C VAL A 322 -19.62 14.14 -2.55
N LYS A 323 -19.84 14.00 -1.23
CA LYS A 323 -21.16 14.26 -0.64
C LYS A 323 -21.52 15.72 -0.88
N PRO A 324 -22.65 16.03 -1.55
CA PRO A 324 -23.06 17.42 -1.73
C PRO A 324 -23.24 18.04 -0.35
N ARG A 325 -22.52 19.15 -0.09
CA ARG A 325 -22.84 20.00 1.05
C ARG A 325 -24.26 20.51 0.84
N GLU A 326 -25.22 20.04 1.63
CA GLU A 326 -26.65 20.35 1.51
C GLU A 326 -27.00 21.84 1.80
N THR A 327 -26.00 22.71 1.91
CA THR A 327 -26.13 24.14 2.27
C THR A 327 -25.28 25.04 1.39
N SER A 328 -25.59 25.12 0.09
CA SER A 328 -25.47 26.37 -0.68
C SER A 328 -26.31 26.25 -1.96
N GLU A 329 -27.28 27.14 -2.13
CA GLU A 329 -27.97 27.26 -3.41
C GLU A 329 -26.95 27.58 -4.52
N PRO A 330 -27.01 26.93 -5.70
CA PRO A 330 -26.10 27.25 -6.79
C PRO A 330 -26.37 28.67 -7.27
N GLY A 331 -25.49 29.60 -6.88
CA GLY A 331 -25.66 31.02 -7.13
C GLY A 331 -25.98 31.31 -8.60
N THR A 332 -27.00 32.13 -8.83
CA THR A 332 -27.62 32.42 -10.13
C THR A 332 -26.60 32.80 -11.22
N ALA A 333 -25.47 33.40 -10.83
CA ALA A 333 -24.32 33.68 -11.70
C ALA A 333 -23.83 32.47 -12.52
N ALA A 334 -23.78 31.26 -11.94
CA ALA A 334 -23.34 30.06 -12.66
C ALA A 334 -24.34 29.65 -13.75
N GLN A 335 -25.65 29.80 -13.49
CA GLN A 335 -26.72 29.53 -14.46
C GLN A 335 -26.77 30.58 -15.59
N HIS A 336 -26.27 31.79 -15.35
CA HIS A 336 -26.13 32.83 -16.38
C HIS A 336 -24.87 32.66 -17.23
N PHE A 337 -23.76 32.16 -16.66
CA PHE A 337 -22.52 31.91 -17.40
C PHE A 337 -22.63 30.68 -18.31
N TYR A 338 -23.12 29.55 -17.78
CA TYR A 338 -23.45 28.36 -18.56
C TYR A 338 -24.89 28.43 -19.07
N GLY A 339 -25.12 29.35 -20.01
CA GLY A 339 -26.46 29.66 -20.54
C GLY A 339 -27.24 28.43 -21.00
N LYS A 340 -28.57 28.49 -20.83
CA LYS A 340 -29.59 27.41 -20.96
C LYS A 340 -29.47 26.49 -22.20
N ARG A 341 -28.46 25.63 -22.24
CA ARG A 341 -28.51 24.34 -22.91
C ARG A 341 -28.78 23.31 -21.84
N ALA A 342 -30.01 22.78 -21.83
CA ALA A 342 -30.32 21.60 -21.05
C ALA A 342 -29.42 20.47 -21.55
N ARG A 343 -28.29 20.24 -20.89
CA ARG A 343 -27.62 18.95 -21.00
C ARG A 343 -28.61 17.92 -20.49
N THR A 344 -28.92 16.93 -21.31
CA THR A 344 -29.63 15.72 -20.88
C THR A 344 -28.67 14.84 -20.08
N GLU A 345 -28.04 15.42 -19.05
CA GLU A 345 -27.37 14.68 -17.99
C GLU A 345 -28.46 14.05 -17.13
N ALA A 346 -29.00 12.95 -17.64
CA ALA A 346 -29.67 11.99 -16.78
C ALA A 346 -28.71 11.67 -15.63
N PRO A 347 -29.16 11.65 -14.36
CA PRO A 347 -28.28 11.35 -13.25
C PRO A 347 -27.72 9.95 -13.48
N VAL A 348 -26.40 9.88 -13.73
CA VAL A 348 -25.68 8.61 -13.84
C VAL A 348 -25.62 8.02 -12.44
N LYS A 349 -26.73 7.43 -12.02
CA LYS A 349 -26.74 6.37 -11.04
C LYS A 349 -25.74 5.35 -11.56
N CYS A 350 -24.69 5.09 -10.78
CA CYS A 350 -23.80 3.96 -11.01
C CYS A 350 -24.62 2.68 -10.84
N HIS A 351 -25.31 2.28 -11.91
CA HIS A 351 -25.85 0.94 -12.03
C HIS A 351 -24.68 -0.01 -11.94
N LEU A 352 -24.71 -0.86 -10.90
CA LEU A 352 -23.71 -1.90 -10.65
C LEU A 352 -23.41 -2.64 -11.96
N ALA A 353 -22.12 -2.78 -12.27
CA ALA A 353 -21.60 -3.21 -13.57
C ALA A 353 -21.75 -4.72 -13.84
N ASP A 354 -22.89 -5.30 -13.43
CA ASP A 354 -23.26 -6.69 -13.66
C ASP A 354 -24.24 -6.84 -14.85
N ALA A 355 -24.90 -5.76 -15.27
CA ALA A 355 -25.96 -5.79 -16.29
C ALA A 355 -25.49 -6.11 -17.73
N HIS A 356 -24.19 -5.97 -18.04
CA HIS A 356 -23.62 -6.25 -19.36
C HIS A 356 -22.85 -7.58 -19.47
N MET A 357 -22.84 -8.41 -18.42
CA MET A 357 -21.96 -9.59 -18.32
C MET A 357 -22.53 -10.93 -18.82
N ASN A 358 -23.71 -10.95 -19.46
CA ASN A 358 -24.44 -12.19 -19.78
C ASN A 358 -24.40 -12.67 -21.24
N SER A 359 -23.61 -12.08 -22.14
CA SER A 359 -23.54 -12.55 -23.55
C SER A 359 -22.20 -12.40 -24.29
N SER A 360 -21.14 -11.87 -23.65
CA SER A 360 -19.80 -11.82 -24.27
C SER A 360 -19.04 -13.12 -24.04
N GLU A 361 -18.33 -13.63 -25.05
CA GLU A 361 -17.45 -14.80 -24.91
C GLU A 361 -16.34 -14.48 -23.91
N LYS A 362 -16.16 -15.31 -22.88
CA LYS A 362 -15.05 -15.17 -21.93
C LYS A 362 -13.74 -15.58 -22.62
N LEU A 363 -12.92 -14.59 -22.93
CA LEU A 363 -11.62 -14.73 -23.60
C LEU A 363 -10.49 -14.64 -22.58
N GLN A 364 -10.48 -15.63 -21.70
CA GLN A 364 -9.46 -15.86 -20.69
C GLN A 364 -8.46 -16.90 -21.16
N PHE A 365 -7.18 -16.66 -20.92
CA PHE A 365 -6.09 -17.49 -21.37
C PHE A 365 -5.11 -17.78 -20.24
N TYR A 366 -4.54 -18.98 -20.26
CA TYR A 366 -3.51 -19.40 -19.32
C TYR A 366 -2.38 -20.16 -20.03
N LYS A 367 -1.22 -20.22 -19.40
CA LYS A 367 -0.09 -21.03 -19.82
C LYS A 367 -0.20 -22.40 -19.15
N GLU A 368 -0.27 -23.46 -19.95
CA GLU A 368 -0.15 -24.81 -19.41
C GLU A 368 1.23 -24.96 -18.77
N LYS A 369 1.27 -25.16 -17.44
CA LYS A 369 2.50 -25.60 -16.78
C LYS A 369 2.84 -26.97 -17.35
N ALA A 370 4.10 -27.17 -17.76
CA ALA A 370 4.58 -28.49 -18.09
C ALA A 370 4.27 -29.41 -16.89
N PRO A 371 3.72 -30.62 -17.09
CA PRO A 371 3.48 -31.52 -15.98
C PRO A 371 4.82 -31.87 -15.34
N ASP A 372 4.97 -31.58 -14.05
CA ASP A 372 6.10 -32.06 -13.28
C ASP A 372 6.16 -33.58 -13.41
N CYS A 373 7.28 -34.10 -13.92
CA CYS A 373 7.50 -35.54 -14.15
C CYS A 373 7.75 -36.31 -12.84
N HIS A 374 6.89 -36.09 -11.85
CA HIS A 374 6.83 -36.80 -10.58
C HIS A 374 5.39 -37.28 -10.29
N GLY A 375 4.78 -37.94 -11.28
CA GLY A 375 3.65 -38.81 -11.04
C GLY A 375 4.05 -40.01 -10.16
N PRO A 376 3.23 -40.45 -9.20
CA PRO A 376 3.59 -41.51 -8.28
C PRO A 376 3.71 -42.88 -8.98
N LEU A 377 4.69 -43.64 -8.53
CA LEU A 377 5.05 -44.97 -9.03
C LEU A 377 3.88 -45.98 -8.86
N LEU A 378 3.24 -46.37 -9.96
CA LEU A 378 2.36 -47.54 -9.99
C LEU A 378 3.04 -48.70 -10.73
N LYS A 379 3.37 -49.75 -9.96
CA LYS A 379 3.80 -51.05 -10.50
C LYS A 379 2.58 -51.90 -10.84
N HIS A 380 2.56 -52.48 -12.04
CA HIS A 380 1.92 -53.74 -12.49
C HIS A 380 1.80 -53.66 -14.03
N GLU A 381 2.00 -54.69 -14.83
CA GLU A 381 2.78 -55.92 -14.68
C GLU A 381 3.11 -56.42 -16.09
N ALA A 382 4.09 -57.30 -16.27
CA ALA A 382 4.56 -57.69 -17.60
C ALA A 382 3.66 -58.77 -18.25
N LEU A 383 3.31 -58.58 -19.52
CA LEU A 383 3.02 -59.69 -20.45
C LEU A 383 3.73 -59.46 -21.78
N SER A 384 4.30 -60.54 -22.33
CA SER A 384 5.26 -60.49 -23.43
C SER A 384 4.62 -60.54 -24.81
N GLY A 385 5.23 -59.85 -25.78
CA GLY A 385 5.00 -60.06 -27.22
C GLY A 385 6.27 -59.75 -28.00
N GLN A 386 6.93 -60.79 -28.52
CA GLN A 386 7.93 -60.70 -29.60
C GLN A 386 7.24 -60.06 -30.83
N GLU A 387 7.83 -59.28 -31.74
CA GLU A 387 9.07 -59.36 -32.54
C GLU A 387 9.07 -58.05 -33.39
N SER A 388 10.03 -57.62 -34.22
CA SER A 388 11.33 -58.14 -34.69
C SER A 388 12.21 -56.93 -35.13
N LYS A 389 13.51 -57.17 -35.36
CA LYS A 389 14.54 -56.13 -35.60
C LYS A 389 14.59 -55.69 -37.08
N LYS A 390 14.99 -54.43 -37.34
CA LYS A 390 16.03 -54.12 -38.35
C LYS A 390 16.59 -52.69 -38.25
N SER A 391 17.71 -52.57 -37.53
CA SER A 391 18.63 -51.43 -37.61
C SER A 391 19.62 -51.61 -38.77
N LYS A 392 20.06 -50.51 -39.38
CA LYS A 392 21.31 -50.47 -40.18
C LYS A 392 22.16 -49.29 -39.72
N LYS A 393 23.15 -49.57 -38.87
CA LYS A 393 24.36 -48.73 -38.75
C LYS A 393 25.31 -49.07 -39.90
N ARG A 394 26.03 -48.07 -40.40
CA ARG A 394 27.45 -48.21 -40.81
C ARG A 394 28.22 -47.02 -40.20
N ALA A 395 29.47 -47.27 -39.85
CA ALA A 395 30.40 -46.34 -39.21
C ALA A 395 31.72 -46.34 -40.02
N PHE A 396 32.80 -45.82 -39.42
CA PHE A 396 34.17 -45.66 -39.95
C PHE A 396 34.33 -44.48 -40.93
N GLU A 397 35.41 -43.69 -40.90
CA GLU A 397 36.52 -43.52 -39.91
C GLU A 397 37.21 -42.16 -40.19
N GLU A 398 37.96 -41.60 -39.23
CA GLU A 398 38.88 -40.47 -39.50
C GLU A 398 40.21 -40.97 -40.06
N PRO A 399 40.95 -40.12 -40.81
CA PRO A 399 42.27 -39.76 -40.27
C PRO A 399 42.67 -38.28 -40.47
N GLU A 400 43.54 -37.79 -39.59
CA GLU A 400 44.17 -36.47 -39.68
C GLU A 400 45.27 -36.42 -40.75
N LYS A 401 45.35 -35.32 -41.54
CA LYS A 401 46.52 -34.41 -41.56
C LYS A 401 46.38 -33.22 -42.53
N GLU A 402 46.52 -32.04 -41.93
CA GLU A 402 47.21 -30.80 -42.37
C GLU A 402 47.28 -30.29 -43.83
N GLN A 403 47.17 -28.96 -43.89
CA GLN A 403 47.73 -28.00 -44.88
C GLN A 403 47.02 -27.73 -46.23
N SER A 404 46.23 -26.65 -46.21
CA SER A 404 46.54 -25.35 -46.88
C SER A 404 45.44 -24.76 -47.81
N ASN A 405 45.33 -23.44 -47.71
CA ASN A 405 44.77 -22.47 -48.68
C ASN A 405 43.24 -22.30 -48.84
N SER A 406 42.77 -21.26 -48.12
CA SER A 406 41.96 -20.12 -48.61
C SER A 406 40.55 -20.32 -49.19
N SER A 407 39.54 -19.78 -48.48
CA SER A 407 38.89 -18.52 -48.89
C SER A 407 37.93 -17.93 -47.82
N GLN A 408 38.04 -16.60 -47.63
CA GLN A 408 37.08 -15.60 -47.14
C GLN A 408 35.58 -15.99 -47.02
N SER A 409 34.73 -15.40 -46.17
CA SER A 409 34.84 -14.47 -45.02
C SER A 409 33.47 -14.46 -44.28
N SER A 410 33.20 -13.80 -43.16
CA SER A 410 33.94 -12.85 -42.31
C SER A 410 33.46 -12.96 -40.84
N LYS A 411 34.07 -12.21 -39.91
CA LYS A 411 33.55 -11.93 -38.55
C LYS A 411 33.90 -10.48 -38.16
N GLN A 412 32.97 -9.76 -37.53
CA GLN A 412 33.23 -8.39 -37.04
C GLN A 412 34.27 -8.39 -35.93
N LYS A 413 35.23 -7.46 -36.00
CA LYS A 413 36.18 -7.19 -34.92
C LYS A 413 35.57 -6.22 -33.93
N TYR A 414 35.51 -6.59 -32.65
CA TYR A 414 35.35 -5.62 -31.57
C TYR A 414 36.68 -4.87 -31.38
N VAL A 415 36.63 -3.54 -31.34
CA VAL A 415 37.73 -2.70 -30.89
C VAL A 415 37.51 -2.46 -29.39
N CYS A 416 38.52 -2.76 -28.58
CA CYS A 416 38.50 -2.46 -27.16
C CYS A 416 39.21 -1.11 -26.98
N LEU A 417 38.48 -0.11 -26.47
CA LEU A 417 39.04 1.21 -26.18
C LEU A 417 40.02 1.12 -25.00
N ALA A 418 41.12 1.88 -25.08
CA ALA A 418 42.11 1.98 -24.02
C ALA A 418 41.64 2.91 -22.89
N VAL A 419 42.32 2.89 -21.74
CA VAL A 419 42.01 3.79 -20.62
C VAL A 419 42.14 5.26 -21.03
N GLU A 420 43.10 5.57 -21.90
CA GLU A 420 43.33 6.90 -22.47
C GLU A 420 42.16 7.41 -23.32
N ASP A 421 41.43 6.52 -24.01
CA ASP A 421 40.22 6.87 -24.77
C ASP A 421 39.05 7.23 -23.84
N TRP A 422 38.95 6.56 -22.68
CA TRP A 422 37.93 6.84 -21.66
C TRP A 422 38.18 8.18 -20.95
N ASP A 423 39.44 8.49 -20.63
CA ASP A 423 39.80 9.76 -20.02
C ASP A 423 39.53 10.95 -20.97
N LEU A 424 39.72 10.76 -22.29
CA LEU A 424 39.37 11.78 -23.28
C LEU A 424 37.84 11.99 -23.38
N LEU A 425 37.05 10.91 -23.36
CA LEU A 425 35.59 10.96 -23.39
C LEU A 425 34.97 11.64 -22.16
N ASN A 426 35.61 11.53 -21.00
CA ASN A 426 35.18 12.18 -19.76
C ASN A 426 35.57 13.67 -19.68
N SER A 427 36.20 14.24 -20.72
CA SER A 427 36.65 15.64 -20.76
C SER A 427 35.82 16.57 -21.68
N TYR A 428 34.72 16.06 -22.23
CA TYR A 428 33.79 16.76 -23.13
C TYR A 428 32.45 17.13 -22.48
#